data_AF-A0A8T2NUC6-F1
#
_entry.id   AF-A0A8T2NUC6-F1
#
_cell.length_a   1.000
_cell.length_b   1.000
_cell.length_c   1.000
_cell.angle_alpha   90.00
_cell.angle_beta   90.00
_cell.angle_gamma   90.00
#
_symmetry.space_group_name_H-M   'P 1'
#
loop_
_entity.id
_entity.type
_entity.pdbx_description
1 polymer ?
#
loop_
_entity_poly.entity_id
_entity_poly.type
_entity_poly.pdbx_seq_one_letter_code
_entity_poly.pdbx_strand_id
1 'polypeptide(L)'
;MQATMRKRQNSAMQASAFHTRHGSRETETSLKKPQFHLDLWFYFTVQNWVLDFGRPIVMIILPLEWFPLNKPSAGDYFHMAYNIITPFLLLKLIERSPKTLPRSAVYLCIITFVMGASIHLVGDSINHRLILSGYQLHLSVRENPIIKNLKPASLIDSFELLYYYDENLGHCMWYVPFFLILFLYFTGCFTHLKEERKMPLSAWLLVGPSALYYWYLVTEGQIFILYIFTFFAMTATVMHQKRKGFVPDSNGLFLLCSFSIALGLVTVWVACLWNDKVLRKKYPGVIYVPEPWAFYTLHIKDSQ
;
A
#
# COMPACT_ATOMS: atom_id res chain seq x y z
N MET A 1 8.25 -31.35 81.84
CA MET A 1 8.55 -30.52 80.65
C MET A 1 8.53 -31.42 79.43
N GLN A 2 7.51 -31.29 78.58
CA GLN A 2 7.37 -32.00 77.30
C GLN A 2 6.73 -31.03 76.31
N ALA A 3 7.42 -30.75 75.21
CA ALA A 3 6.92 -29.91 74.12
C ALA A 3 6.10 -30.77 73.14
N THR A 4 4.91 -30.31 72.76
CA THR A 4 4.11 -30.93 71.68
C THR A 4 3.55 -29.83 70.76
N MET A 5 3.72 -30.05 69.46
CA MET A 5 3.26 -29.25 68.33
C MET A 5 1.75 -28.99 68.30
N ARG A 6 1.33 -27.81 67.77
CA ARG A 6 0.30 -27.78 66.71
C ARG A 6 0.23 -26.44 65.93
N LYS A 7 0.21 -26.61 64.61
CA LYS A 7 0.15 -25.69 63.47
C LYS A 7 -1.24 -25.03 63.39
N ARG A 8 -1.33 -23.69 63.29
CA ARG A 8 -2.59 -22.93 63.16
C ARG A 8 -2.91 -22.62 61.69
N GLN A 9 -4.21 -22.73 61.37
CA GLN A 9 -4.83 -22.87 60.05
C GLN A 9 -4.67 -21.69 59.09
N ASN A 10 -4.54 -22.06 57.82
CA ASN A 10 -4.68 -21.24 56.63
C ASN A 10 -6.11 -20.73 56.45
N SER A 11 -6.19 -19.46 56.07
CA SER A 11 -7.32 -18.78 55.43
C SER A 11 -7.71 -19.46 54.11
N ALA A 12 -8.77 -20.26 54.15
CA ALA A 12 -9.42 -20.84 52.98
C ALA A 12 -10.93 -20.65 53.11
N MET A 13 -11.41 -19.43 52.85
CA MET A 13 -12.86 -19.17 52.66
C MET A 13 -13.10 -17.85 51.94
N GLN A 14 -12.57 -17.69 50.72
CA GLN A 14 -13.00 -16.63 49.79
C GLN A 14 -12.48 -16.92 48.36
N ALA A 15 -12.99 -17.99 47.75
CA ALA A 15 -12.88 -18.23 46.30
C ALA A 15 -13.91 -19.27 45.87
N SER A 16 -15.20 -18.94 45.96
CA SER A 16 -16.30 -19.80 45.52
C SER A 16 -17.51 -18.98 45.10
N ALA A 17 -17.36 -18.21 44.02
CA ALA A 17 -18.46 -17.75 43.19
C ALA A 17 -17.87 -17.54 41.78
N PHE A 18 -18.56 -18.01 40.74
CA PHE A 18 -18.18 -18.01 39.31
C PHE A 18 -17.53 -19.28 38.74
N HIS A 19 -18.10 -20.44 39.08
CA HIS A 19 -18.36 -21.53 38.11
C HIS A 19 -19.89 -21.59 37.98
N THR A 20 -20.59 -21.51 36.84
CA THR A 20 -20.62 -22.52 35.75
C THR A 20 -21.61 -22.06 34.67
N ARG A 21 -21.22 -22.05 33.38
CA ARG A 21 -21.97 -22.52 32.17
C ARG A 21 -21.53 -21.78 30.89
N HIS A 22 -20.67 -22.41 30.09
CA HIS A 22 -21.08 -22.96 28.79
C HIS A 22 -19.93 -23.74 28.12
N GLY A 23 -20.20 -25.02 27.85
CA GLY A 23 -19.77 -25.72 26.63
C GLY A 23 -18.30 -26.15 26.50
N SER A 24 -17.95 -27.27 27.11
CA SER A 24 -16.87 -28.14 26.61
C SER A 24 -17.47 -29.21 25.70
N ARG A 25 -17.08 -29.19 24.42
CA ARG A 25 -17.00 -30.28 23.41
C ARG A 25 -17.43 -29.79 22.03
N GLU A 26 -16.45 -29.31 21.28
CA GLU A 26 -16.18 -29.81 19.92
C GLU A 26 -14.66 -29.86 19.75
N THR A 27 -14.10 -31.01 20.15
CA THR A 27 -12.88 -31.54 19.57
C THR A 27 -13.07 -31.59 18.05
N GLU A 28 -12.04 -31.18 17.30
CA GLU A 28 -12.03 -31.00 15.83
C GLU A 28 -12.48 -29.63 15.29
N THR A 29 -11.83 -28.54 15.72
CA THR A 29 -11.37 -27.62 14.66
C THR A 29 -10.21 -28.32 13.95
N SER A 30 -10.55 -29.15 12.96
CA SER A 30 -9.69 -29.44 11.81
C SER A 30 -8.78 -28.23 11.61
N LEU A 31 -7.45 -28.41 11.67
CA LEU A 31 -6.48 -27.37 11.32
C LEU A 31 -7.06 -26.64 10.11
N LYS A 32 -7.58 -25.42 10.30
CA LYS A 32 -8.29 -24.71 9.23
C LYS A 32 -7.25 -24.38 8.19
N LYS A 33 -7.14 -25.30 7.25
CA LYS A 33 -6.37 -25.29 6.03
C LYS A 33 -6.29 -23.84 5.50
N PRO A 34 -5.10 -23.24 5.37
CA PRO A 34 -4.98 -21.83 5.00
C PRO A 34 -5.68 -21.59 3.66
N GLN A 35 -6.80 -20.86 3.72
CA GLN A 35 -7.66 -20.58 2.57
C GLN A 35 -7.23 -19.23 1.97
N PHE A 36 -7.31 -19.12 0.65
CA PHE A 36 -7.08 -17.84 -0.02
C PHE A 36 -8.05 -16.78 0.53
N HIS A 37 -7.54 -15.61 0.93
CA HIS A 37 -8.32 -14.52 1.52
C HIS A 37 -9.06 -13.73 0.43
N LEU A 38 -9.93 -14.40 -0.31
CA LEU A 38 -10.59 -13.85 -1.50
C LEU A 38 -11.31 -12.53 -1.22
N ASP A 39 -12.06 -12.46 -0.13
CA ASP A 39 -12.79 -11.26 0.27
C ASP A 39 -11.85 -10.07 0.46
N LEU A 40 -10.77 -10.23 1.23
CA LEU A 40 -9.80 -9.16 1.45
C LEU A 40 -9.10 -8.75 0.17
N TRP A 41 -8.59 -9.70 -0.61
CA TRP A 41 -7.89 -9.38 -1.86
C TRP A 41 -8.81 -8.75 -2.91
N PHE A 42 -10.07 -9.17 -2.96
CA PHE A 42 -11.08 -8.57 -3.81
C PHE A 42 -11.34 -7.11 -3.41
N TYR A 43 -11.66 -6.84 -2.14
CA TYR A 43 -11.90 -5.48 -1.67
C TYR A 43 -10.65 -4.60 -1.82
N PHE A 44 -9.48 -5.14 -1.56
CA PHE A 44 -8.21 -4.43 -1.73
C PHE A 44 -7.95 -4.08 -3.19
N THR A 45 -8.21 -5.01 -4.12
CA THR A 45 -8.10 -4.76 -5.56
C THR A 45 -9.09 -3.68 -6.01
N VAL A 46 -10.37 -3.83 -5.67
CA VAL A 46 -11.42 -2.90 -6.07
C VAL A 46 -11.14 -1.49 -5.54
N GLN A 47 -10.81 -1.35 -4.26
CA GLN A 47 -10.57 -0.03 -3.69
C GLN A 47 -9.32 0.64 -4.28
N ASN A 48 -8.23 -0.11 -4.51
CA ASN A 48 -7.02 0.44 -5.15
C ASN A 48 -7.33 0.95 -6.57
N TRP A 49 -8.13 0.19 -7.32
CA TRP A 49 -8.53 0.58 -8.67
C TRP A 49 -9.48 1.77 -8.70
N VAL A 50 -10.45 1.82 -7.79
CA VAL A 50 -11.48 2.87 -7.79
C VAL A 50 -10.94 4.16 -7.15
N LEU A 51 -10.29 4.06 -6.00
CA LEU A 51 -9.97 5.20 -5.15
C LEU A 51 -8.57 5.79 -5.40
N ASP A 52 -7.62 4.99 -5.88
CA ASP A 52 -6.26 5.46 -6.16
C ASP A 52 -6.03 5.60 -7.67
N PHE A 53 -6.12 4.50 -8.43
CA PHE A 53 -5.97 4.54 -9.89
C PHE A 53 -7.07 5.35 -10.60
N GLY A 54 -8.32 5.21 -10.15
CA GLY A 54 -9.48 5.88 -10.74
C GLY A 54 -9.59 7.36 -10.40
N ARG A 55 -8.92 7.83 -9.33
CA ARG A 55 -8.92 9.22 -8.88
C ARG A 55 -8.58 10.21 -10.01
N PRO A 56 -7.40 10.13 -10.65
CA PRO A 56 -7.05 11.07 -11.71
C PRO A 56 -7.98 10.98 -12.93
N ILE A 57 -8.56 9.81 -13.23
CA ILE A 57 -9.53 9.63 -14.32
C ILE A 57 -10.83 10.38 -14.02
N VAL A 58 -11.37 10.22 -12.82
CA VAL A 58 -12.61 10.90 -12.39
C VAL A 58 -12.43 12.43 -12.42
N MET A 59 -11.25 12.91 -12.06
CA MET A 59 -10.92 14.33 -12.10
C MET A 59 -10.84 14.90 -13.52
N ILE A 60 -10.51 14.08 -14.53
CA ILE A 60 -10.54 14.50 -15.94
C ILE A 60 -11.97 14.51 -16.50
N ILE A 61 -12.79 13.54 -16.10
CA ILE A 61 -14.14 13.35 -16.65
C ILE A 61 -15.16 14.33 -16.05
N LEU A 62 -15.04 14.64 -14.76
CA LEU A 62 -16.02 15.48 -14.07
C LEU A 62 -15.75 16.98 -14.30
N PRO A 63 -16.79 17.76 -14.67
CA PRO A 63 -16.63 19.16 -14.98
C PRO A 63 -16.29 20.00 -13.74
N LEU A 64 -15.43 21.01 -13.93
CA LEU A 64 -15.00 21.94 -12.88
C LEU A 64 -16.15 22.76 -12.28
N GLU A 65 -17.24 22.91 -13.01
CA GLU A 65 -18.45 23.62 -12.56
C GLU A 65 -19.08 22.94 -11.34
N TRP A 66 -18.96 21.62 -11.23
CA TRP A 66 -19.50 20.85 -10.10
C TRP A 66 -18.60 20.92 -8.88
N PHE A 67 -17.30 21.19 -9.09
CA PHE A 67 -16.29 21.23 -8.04
C PHE A 67 -15.44 22.50 -8.17
N PRO A 68 -15.89 23.62 -7.57
CA PRO A 68 -15.13 24.86 -7.56
C PRO A 68 -13.71 24.65 -7.04
N LEU A 69 -12.73 25.37 -7.62
CA LEU A 69 -11.31 25.25 -7.24
C LEU A 69 -11.01 25.52 -5.76
N ASN A 70 -11.91 26.16 -5.02
CA ASN A 70 -11.75 26.40 -3.57
C ASN A 70 -12.44 25.36 -2.68
N LYS A 71 -12.95 24.25 -3.24
CA LYS A 71 -13.63 23.17 -2.51
C LYS A 71 -13.02 21.81 -2.87
N PRO A 72 -13.23 20.77 -2.03
CA PRO A 72 -12.84 19.41 -2.37
C PRO A 72 -13.53 18.94 -3.67
N SER A 73 -12.73 18.36 -4.55
CA SER A 73 -13.15 17.70 -5.78
C SER A 73 -13.59 16.26 -5.52
N ALA A 74 -14.21 15.61 -6.52
CA ALA A 74 -14.50 14.18 -6.46
C ALA A 74 -13.24 13.32 -6.20
N GLY A 75 -12.10 13.69 -6.80
CA GLY A 75 -10.83 13.02 -6.55
C GLY A 75 -10.35 13.14 -5.11
N ASP A 76 -10.57 14.30 -4.48
CA ASP A 76 -10.27 14.51 -3.07
C ASP A 76 -11.12 13.59 -2.18
N TYR A 77 -12.42 13.44 -2.47
CA TYR A 77 -13.28 12.52 -1.73
C TYR A 77 -12.88 11.05 -1.92
N PHE A 78 -12.44 10.66 -3.12
CA PHE A 78 -11.93 9.31 -3.38
C PHE A 78 -10.68 9.03 -2.55
N HIS A 79 -9.78 10.00 -2.48
CA HIS A 79 -8.55 9.88 -1.71
C HIS A 79 -8.80 9.95 -0.20
N MET A 80 -9.76 10.74 0.27
CA MET A 80 -10.23 10.68 1.68
C MET A 80 -10.79 9.29 2.02
N ALA A 81 -11.57 8.69 1.12
CA ALA A 81 -12.06 7.33 1.31
C ALA A 81 -10.91 6.29 1.31
N TYR A 82 -9.92 6.46 0.44
CA TYR A 82 -8.70 5.64 0.42
C TYR A 82 -7.97 5.69 1.77
N ASN A 83 -7.85 6.89 2.37
CA ASN A 83 -7.20 7.10 3.66
C ASN A 83 -7.93 6.43 4.84
N ILE A 84 -9.16 5.97 4.64
CA ILE A 84 -9.95 5.23 5.65
C ILE A 84 -9.96 3.74 5.33
N ILE A 85 -10.24 3.39 4.08
CA ILE A 85 -10.50 2.00 3.65
C ILE A 85 -9.19 1.21 3.57
N THR A 86 -8.14 1.77 2.98
CA THR A 86 -6.85 1.08 2.84
C THR A 86 -6.23 0.68 4.18
N PRO A 87 -6.07 1.57 5.18
CA PRO A 87 -5.50 1.16 6.47
C PRO A 87 -6.39 0.14 7.20
N PHE A 88 -7.72 0.23 7.06
CA PHE A 88 -8.63 -0.78 7.60
C PHE A 88 -8.39 -2.16 6.97
N LEU A 89 -8.27 -2.23 5.64
CA LEU A 89 -7.99 -3.49 4.95
C LEU A 89 -6.60 -4.03 5.27
N LEU A 90 -5.58 -3.18 5.39
CA LEU A 90 -4.23 -3.57 5.80
C LEU A 90 -4.23 -4.16 7.23
N LEU A 91 -4.97 -3.57 8.16
CA LEU A 91 -5.16 -4.13 9.50
C LEU A 91 -5.83 -5.50 9.43
N LYS A 92 -6.92 -5.64 8.67
CA LYS A 92 -7.63 -6.91 8.48
C LYS A 92 -6.75 -7.98 7.82
N LEU A 93 -5.88 -7.57 6.90
CA LEU A 93 -4.91 -8.45 6.26
C LEU A 93 -3.93 -9.02 7.28
N ILE A 94 -3.39 -8.17 8.16
CA ILE A 94 -2.50 -8.60 9.25
C ILE A 94 -3.21 -9.44 10.30
N GLU A 95 -4.45 -9.12 10.67
CA GLU A 95 -5.25 -9.92 11.61
C GLU A 95 -5.45 -11.36 11.13
N ARG A 96 -5.54 -11.57 9.81
CA ARG A 96 -5.65 -12.90 9.20
C ARG A 96 -4.31 -13.54 8.86
N SER A 97 -3.19 -12.87 9.15
CA SER A 97 -1.87 -13.46 8.96
C SER A 97 -1.67 -14.63 9.93
N PRO A 98 -1.16 -15.78 9.48
CA PRO A 98 -0.81 -16.89 10.36
C PRO A 98 0.29 -16.55 11.38
N LYS A 99 1.09 -15.50 11.12
CA LYS A 99 2.13 -15.02 12.04
C LYS A 99 1.60 -13.86 12.88
N THR A 100 1.73 -14.00 14.19
CA THR A 100 1.51 -12.90 15.13
C THR A 100 2.68 -11.91 15.06
N LEU A 101 2.41 -10.71 14.57
CA LEU A 101 3.37 -9.61 14.57
C LEU A 101 3.22 -8.74 15.84
N PRO A 102 4.27 -8.02 16.26
CA PRO A 102 4.16 -7.06 17.35
C PRO A 102 3.09 -6.01 17.01
N ARG A 103 2.01 -5.98 17.79
CA ARG A 103 0.85 -5.09 17.53
C ARG A 103 1.27 -3.62 17.43
N SER A 104 2.18 -3.18 18.30
CA SER A 104 2.69 -1.81 18.27
C SER A 104 3.39 -1.46 16.96
N ALA A 105 4.16 -2.38 16.38
CA ALA A 105 4.84 -2.16 15.10
C ALA A 105 3.83 -2.03 13.96
N VAL A 106 2.80 -2.88 13.94
CA VAL A 106 1.72 -2.81 12.94
C VAL A 106 0.97 -1.47 13.06
N TYR A 107 0.57 -1.07 14.26
CA TYR A 107 -0.12 0.20 14.46
C TYR A 107 0.74 1.41 14.09
N LEU A 108 2.02 1.43 14.47
CA LEU A 108 2.93 2.50 14.04
C LEU A 108 3.04 2.56 12.51
N CYS A 109 3.14 1.41 11.82
CA CYS A 109 3.16 1.40 10.36
C CYS A 109 1.86 1.96 9.78
N ILE A 110 0.70 1.57 10.30
CA ILE A 110 -0.60 2.06 9.83
C ILE A 110 -0.79 3.56 10.10
N ILE A 111 -0.37 4.04 11.27
CA ILE A 111 -0.46 5.47 11.61
C ILE A 111 0.44 6.29 10.69
N THR A 112 1.69 5.86 10.48
CA THR A 112 2.61 6.52 9.55
C THR A 112 2.06 6.51 8.12
N PHE A 113 1.50 5.38 7.68
CA PHE A 113 0.80 5.25 6.39
C PHE A 113 -0.30 6.32 6.25
N VAL A 114 -1.20 6.42 7.23
CA VAL A 114 -2.32 7.36 7.19
C VAL A 114 -1.83 8.80 7.18
N MET A 115 -0.79 9.11 7.96
CA MET A 115 -0.18 10.44 7.96
C MET A 115 0.42 10.78 6.60
N GLY A 116 1.20 9.87 5.99
CA GLY A 116 1.78 10.07 4.67
C GLY A 116 0.73 10.25 3.58
N ALA A 117 -0.28 9.38 3.53
CA ALA A 117 -1.36 9.47 2.56
C ALA A 117 -2.25 10.72 2.76
N SER A 118 -2.36 11.23 3.99
CA SER A 118 -3.05 12.50 4.25
C SER A 118 -2.26 13.72 3.79
N ILE A 119 -0.93 13.69 3.91
CA ILE A 119 -0.07 14.74 3.34
C ILE A 119 -0.17 14.71 1.82
N HIS A 120 -0.10 13.52 1.22
CA HIS A 120 -0.22 13.34 -0.23
C HIS A 120 -1.57 13.79 -0.77
N LEU A 121 -2.68 13.51 -0.05
CA LEU A 121 -3.99 14.07 -0.37
C LEU A 121 -3.96 15.59 -0.55
N VAL A 122 -3.33 16.32 0.37
CA VAL A 122 -3.28 17.78 0.30
C VAL A 122 -2.41 18.24 -0.87
N GLY A 123 -1.26 17.61 -1.07
CA GLY A 123 -0.34 17.93 -2.16
C GLY A 123 -0.96 17.69 -3.54
N ASP A 124 -1.50 16.50 -3.78
CA ASP A 124 -2.16 16.11 -5.03
C ASP A 124 -3.39 17.00 -5.32
N SER A 125 -4.18 17.32 -4.29
CA SER A 125 -5.32 18.24 -4.41
C SER A 125 -4.90 19.62 -4.91
N ILE A 126 -3.78 20.16 -4.41
CA ILE A 126 -3.25 21.46 -4.83
C ILE A 126 -2.64 21.35 -6.23
N ASN A 127 -1.85 20.31 -6.48
CA ASN A 127 -1.20 20.07 -7.78
C ASN A 127 -2.25 20.01 -8.90
N HIS A 128 -3.34 19.28 -8.69
CA HIS A 128 -4.42 19.20 -9.68
C HIS A 128 -5.01 20.57 -10.04
N ARG A 129 -5.28 21.42 -9.04
CA ARG A 129 -5.80 22.77 -9.28
C ARG A 129 -4.80 23.66 -10.02
N LEU A 130 -3.52 23.46 -9.76
CA LEU A 130 -2.46 24.12 -10.52
C LEU A 130 -2.46 23.63 -11.97
N ILE A 131 -2.61 22.32 -12.24
CA ILE A 131 -2.68 21.78 -13.60
C ILE A 131 -3.83 22.40 -14.39
N LEU A 132 -5.01 22.54 -13.77
CA LEU A 132 -6.16 23.22 -14.37
C LEU A 132 -5.89 24.70 -14.67
N SER A 133 -5.01 25.32 -13.90
CA SER A 133 -4.55 26.70 -14.12
C SER A 133 -3.44 26.79 -15.17
N GLY A 134 -2.99 25.66 -15.73
CA GLY A 134 -1.95 25.53 -16.76
C GLY A 134 -0.59 25.03 -16.26
N TYR A 135 -0.50 24.47 -15.05
CA TYR A 135 0.76 24.01 -14.47
C TYR A 135 1.31 22.83 -15.26
N GLN A 136 2.58 22.95 -15.65
CA GLN A 136 3.29 21.96 -16.43
C GLN A 136 4.04 20.97 -15.52
N LEU A 137 3.55 19.74 -15.44
CA LEU A 137 4.12 18.64 -14.62
C LEU A 137 5.54 18.22 -15.01
N HIS A 138 6.04 18.63 -16.19
CA HIS A 138 7.39 18.31 -16.64
C HIS A 138 8.43 19.35 -16.19
N LEU A 139 8.00 20.47 -15.59
CA LEU A 139 8.88 21.51 -15.06
C LEU A 139 8.92 21.43 -13.53
N SER A 140 10.04 21.87 -12.94
CA SER A 140 10.09 22.06 -11.49
C SER A 140 9.20 23.22 -11.03
N VAL A 141 8.87 23.25 -9.73
CA VAL A 141 8.06 24.31 -9.11
C VAL A 141 8.61 25.70 -9.41
N ARG A 142 9.93 25.90 -9.30
CA ARG A 142 10.58 27.19 -9.58
C ARG A 142 10.63 27.53 -11.06
N GLU A 143 10.61 26.55 -11.94
CA GLU A 143 10.67 26.78 -13.39
C GLU A 143 9.30 27.05 -13.99
N ASN A 144 8.24 26.62 -13.31
CA ASN A 144 6.87 26.70 -13.79
C ASN A 144 6.38 28.16 -13.94
N PRO A 145 5.93 28.57 -15.14
CA PRO A 145 5.54 29.96 -15.42
C PRO A 145 4.45 30.51 -14.49
N ILE A 146 3.48 29.68 -14.09
CA ILE A 146 2.37 30.10 -13.23
C ILE A 146 2.87 30.47 -11.84
N ILE A 147 3.80 29.68 -11.32
CA ILE A 147 4.39 29.90 -10.00
C ILE A 147 5.28 31.14 -10.00
N LYS A 148 6.07 31.35 -11.05
CA LYS A 148 6.94 32.55 -11.18
C LYS A 148 6.18 33.86 -11.17
N ASN A 149 4.93 33.86 -11.62
CA ASN A 149 4.10 35.06 -11.68
C ASN A 149 3.41 35.39 -10.35
N LEU A 150 3.51 34.52 -9.33
CA LEU A 150 2.90 34.74 -8.02
C LEU A 150 3.60 35.87 -7.25
N LYS A 151 2.81 36.68 -6.54
CA LYS A 151 3.30 37.69 -5.58
C LYS A 151 2.65 37.44 -4.21
N PRO A 152 3.40 37.56 -3.10
CA PRO A 152 4.83 37.88 -3.01
C PRO A 152 5.73 36.71 -3.47
N ALA A 153 6.98 37.00 -3.85
CA ALA A 153 7.93 35.99 -4.34
C ALA A 153 8.24 34.89 -3.30
N SER A 154 8.11 35.20 -2.00
CA SER A 154 8.24 34.22 -0.91
C SER A 154 7.19 33.10 -0.95
N LEU A 155 6.09 33.29 -1.69
CA LEU A 155 5.09 32.25 -1.88
C LEU A 155 5.65 31.05 -2.68
N ILE A 156 6.65 31.29 -3.54
CA ILE A 156 7.33 30.21 -4.28
C ILE A 156 7.99 29.23 -3.31
N ASP A 157 8.63 29.73 -2.25
CA ASP A 157 9.27 28.89 -1.24
C ASP A 157 8.24 28.10 -0.42
N SER A 158 7.03 28.65 -0.23
CA SER A 158 5.92 27.94 0.41
C SER A 158 5.40 26.79 -0.46
N PHE A 159 5.32 26.99 -1.78
CA PHE A 159 5.00 25.92 -2.73
C PHE A 159 6.10 24.86 -2.78
N GLU A 160 7.38 25.25 -2.78
CA GLU A 160 8.47 24.26 -2.69
C GLU A 160 8.38 23.41 -1.42
N LEU A 161 8.10 24.04 -0.27
CA LEU A 161 7.93 23.32 0.97
C LEU A 161 6.74 22.35 0.90
N LEU A 162 5.62 22.76 0.30
CA LEU A 162 4.46 21.90 0.09
C LEU A 162 4.81 20.67 -0.77
N TYR A 163 5.48 20.88 -1.91
CA TYR A 163 5.94 19.77 -2.77
C TYR A 163 6.98 18.90 -2.06
N TYR A 164 7.84 19.48 -1.23
CA TYR A 164 8.78 18.69 -0.42
C TYR A 164 8.04 17.80 0.58
N TYR A 165 7.02 18.33 1.26
CA TYR A 165 6.17 17.54 2.15
C TYR A 165 5.47 16.41 1.41
N ASP A 166 4.95 16.66 0.21
CA ASP A 166 4.26 15.64 -0.57
C ASP A 166 5.23 14.57 -1.14
N GLU A 167 6.10 15.00 -2.04
CA GLU A 167 6.96 14.12 -2.86
C GLU A 167 8.03 13.38 -2.06
N ASN A 168 8.52 13.98 -0.97
CA ASN A 168 9.57 13.35 -0.16
C ASN A 168 8.97 12.72 1.09
N LEU A 169 8.31 13.49 1.95
CA LEU A 169 7.83 12.99 3.24
C LEU A 169 6.56 12.14 3.08
N GLY A 170 5.56 12.64 2.37
CA GLY A 170 4.27 12.00 2.13
C GLY A 170 4.44 10.66 1.45
N HIS A 171 5.11 10.65 0.29
CA HIS A 171 5.45 9.42 -0.43
C HIS A 171 6.23 8.40 0.42
N CYS A 172 7.28 8.83 1.14
CA CYS A 172 8.03 7.91 2.00
C CYS A 172 7.15 7.31 3.11
N MET A 173 6.41 8.17 3.82
CA MET A 173 5.53 7.76 4.92
C MET A 173 4.32 6.95 4.46
N TRP A 174 3.94 7.07 3.19
CA TRP A 174 2.86 6.29 2.60
C TRP A 174 3.36 4.93 2.09
N TYR A 175 4.33 4.94 1.16
CA TYR A 175 4.74 3.73 0.46
C TYR A 175 5.60 2.80 1.32
N VAL A 176 6.52 3.32 2.14
CA VAL A 176 7.41 2.46 2.95
C VAL A 176 6.59 1.58 3.91
N PRO A 177 5.64 2.13 4.71
CA PRO A 177 4.81 1.29 5.57
C PRO A 177 3.86 0.38 4.79
N PHE A 178 3.35 0.81 3.63
CA PHE A 178 2.50 -0.03 2.78
C PHE A 178 3.23 -1.30 2.34
N PHE A 179 4.40 -1.16 1.73
CA PHE A 179 5.21 -2.29 1.27
C PHE A 179 5.73 -3.13 2.45
N LEU A 180 6.05 -2.50 3.58
CA LEU A 180 6.44 -3.21 4.80
C LEU A 180 5.31 -4.10 5.32
N ILE A 181 4.07 -3.61 5.37
CA ILE A 181 2.92 -4.41 5.81
C ILE A 181 2.66 -5.58 4.87
N LEU A 182 2.72 -5.36 3.55
CA LEU A 182 2.58 -6.44 2.56
C LEU A 182 3.68 -7.49 2.72
N PHE A 183 4.93 -7.06 2.93
CA PHE A 183 6.05 -7.95 3.18
C PHE A 183 5.87 -8.75 4.48
N LEU A 184 5.48 -8.08 5.57
CA LEU A 184 5.26 -8.73 6.85
C LEU A 184 4.14 -9.78 6.76
N TYR A 185 3.04 -9.44 6.09
CA TYR A 185 1.97 -10.39 5.77
C TYR A 185 2.51 -11.58 4.95
N PHE A 186 3.27 -11.31 3.89
CA PHE A 186 3.88 -12.34 3.04
C PHE A 186 4.75 -13.31 3.85
N THR A 187 5.50 -12.84 4.86
CA THR A 187 6.30 -13.74 5.72
C THR A 187 5.46 -14.78 6.48
N GLY A 188 4.16 -14.55 6.66
CA GLY A 188 3.20 -15.48 7.25
C GLY A 188 2.54 -16.45 6.26
N CYS A 189 2.68 -16.23 4.96
CA CYS A 189 1.98 -16.96 3.90
C CYS A 189 2.74 -18.21 3.43
N PHE A 190 3.13 -19.07 4.36
CA PHE A 190 3.90 -20.29 4.08
C PHE A 190 3.23 -21.51 4.70
N THR A 191 3.18 -22.61 3.93
CA THR A 191 2.70 -23.92 4.38
C THR A 191 3.77 -25.00 4.16
N HIS A 192 3.62 -26.16 4.78
CA HIS A 192 4.52 -27.29 4.55
C HIS A 192 4.43 -27.81 3.11
N LEU A 193 5.55 -28.27 2.56
CA LEU A 193 5.63 -28.80 1.19
C LEU A 193 4.59 -29.90 0.88
N LYS A 194 4.24 -30.73 1.88
CA LYS A 194 3.22 -31.79 1.74
C LYS A 194 1.80 -31.25 1.56
N GLU A 195 1.58 -29.98 1.87
CA GLU A 195 0.30 -29.28 1.75
C GLU A 195 0.33 -28.24 0.62
N GLU A 196 1.25 -28.37 -0.35
CA GLU A 196 1.37 -27.44 -1.47
C GLU A 196 0.01 -27.18 -2.12
N ARG A 197 -0.42 -25.91 -2.07
CA ARG A 197 -1.69 -25.46 -2.63
C ARG A 197 -1.44 -24.75 -3.94
N LYS A 198 -2.09 -25.23 -5.00
CA LYS A 198 -2.27 -24.44 -6.22
C LYS A 198 -3.10 -23.21 -5.90
N MET A 199 -2.82 -22.10 -6.58
CA MET A 199 -3.66 -20.90 -6.50
C MET A 199 -5.08 -21.21 -7.02
N PRO A 200 -6.13 -20.86 -6.27
CA PRO A 200 -7.50 -21.01 -6.75
C PRO A 200 -7.76 -20.10 -7.95
N LEU A 201 -8.75 -20.44 -8.77
CA LEU A 201 -9.10 -19.67 -9.97
C LEU A 201 -9.46 -18.21 -9.64
N SER A 202 -10.11 -17.96 -8.51
CA SER A 202 -10.41 -16.61 -8.04
C SER A 202 -9.15 -15.79 -7.74
N ALA A 203 -8.07 -16.42 -7.26
CA ALA A 203 -6.79 -15.74 -7.08
C ALA A 203 -6.17 -15.38 -8.43
N TRP A 204 -6.18 -16.30 -9.40
CA TRP A 204 -5.68 -16.04 -10.76
C TRP A 204 -6.40 -14.87 -11.45
N LEU A 205 -7.72 -14.77 -11.30
CA LEU A 205 -8.49 -13.65 -11.84
C LEU A 205 -8.07 -12.30 -11.24
N LEU A 206 -7.65 -12.27 -9.97
CA LEU A 206 -7.21 -11.05 -9.30
C LEU A 206 -5.76 -10.67 -9.60
N VAL A 207 -4.93 -11.62 -10.06
CA VAL A 207 -3.49 -11.37 -10.32
C VAL A 207 -3.32 -10.27 -11.36
N GLY A 208 -4.05 -10.32 -12.47
CA GLY A 208 -3.93 -9.33 -13.55
C GLY A 208 -4.20 -7.89 -13.06
N PRO A 209 -5.41 -7.61 -12.52
CA PRO A 209 -5.73 -6.31 -11.96
C PRO A 209 -4.77 -5.87 -10.84
N SER A 210 -4.36 -6.79 -9.96
CA SER A 210 -3.42 -6.47 -8.88
C SER A 210 -2.03 -6.13 -9.40
N ALA A 211 -1.50 -6.90 -10.35
CA ALA A 211 -0.20 -6.67 -10.96
C ALA A 211 -0.17 -5.35 -11.74
N LEU A 212 -1.24 -5.04 -12.47
CA LEU A 212 -1.33 -3.78 -13.20
C LEU A 212 -1.42 -2.58 -12.25
N TYR A 213 -2.13 -2.71 -11.12
CA TYR A 213 -2.11 -1.69 -10.08
C TYR A 213 -0.72 -1.53 -9.47
N TYR A 214 -0.02 -2.61 -9.13
CA TYR A 214 1.36 -2.50 -8.61
C TYR A 214 2.32 -1.89 -9.64
N TRP A 215 2.18 -2.21 -10.92
CA TRP A 215 2.92 -1.53 -11.98
C TRP A 215 2.67 -0.02 -11.95
N TYR A 216 1.39 0.40 -11.93
CA TYR A 216 1.01 1.81 -11.85
C TYR A 216 1.58 2.47 -10.60
N LEU A 217 1.41 1.86 -9.43
CA LEU A 217 1.88 2.38 -8.16
C LEU A 217 3.40 2.60 -8.16
N VAL A 218 4.14 1.68 -8.79
CA VAL A 218 5.60 1.73 -8.86
C VAL A 218 6.09 2.79 -9.85
N THR A 219 5.44 2.91 -11.00
CA THR A 219 5.83 3.86 -12.04
C THR A 219 5.35 5.28 -11.73
N GLU A 220 4.13 5.44 -11.27
CA GLU A 220 3.58 6.74 -10.91
C GLU A 220 4.18 7.26 -9.61
N GLY A 221 4.24 6.43 -8.56
CA GLY A 221 4.81 6.82 -7.28
C GLY A 221 6.35 6.96 -7.27
N GLN A 222 7.03 6.68 -8.40
CA GLN A 222 8.49 6.72 -8.51
C GLN A 222 9.23 5.85 -7.46
N ILE A 223 8.60 4.77 -7.01
CA ILE A 223 9.08 3.93 -5.89
C ILE A 223 9.78 2.63 -6.34
N PHE A 224 10.33 2.59 -7.55
CA PHE A 224 10.96 1.40 -8.11
C PHE A 224 12.05 0.78 -7.21
N ILE A 225 12.84 1.62 -6.54
CA ILE A 225 13.89 1.15 -5.62
C ILE A 225 13.28 0.39 -4.43
N LEU A 226 12.32 1.00 -3.74
CA LEU A 226 11.60 0.36 -2.63
C LEU A 226 10.95 -0.95 -3.07
N TYR A 227 10.35 -0.93 -4.26
CA TYR A 227 9.71 -2.10 -4.85
C TYR A 227 10.68 -3.26 -5.08
N ILE A 228 11.84 -3.00 -5.70
CA ILE A 228 12.87 -4.02 -5.95
C ILE A 228 13.41 -4.59 -4.65
N PHE A 229 13.70 -3.75 -3.65
CA PHE A 229 14.14 -4.23 -2.33
C PHE A 229 13.10 -5.14 -1.69
N THR A 230 11.81 -4.76 -1.76
CA THR A 230 10.72 -5.57 -1.23
C THR A 230 10.60 -6.90 -1.98
N PHE A 231 10.64 -6.88 -3.31
CA PHE A 231 10.56 -8.10 -4.13
C PHE A 231 11.75 -9.03 -3.90
N PHE A 232 12.95 -8.47 -3.75
CA PHE A 232 14.15 -9.22 -3.38
C PHE A 232 13.99 -9.86 -2.00
N ALA A 233 13.51 -9.10 -1.00
CA ALA A 233 13.26 -9.63 0.35
C ALA A 233 12.21 -10.76 0.33
N MET A 234 11.16 -10.63 -0.47
CA MET A 234 10.15 -11.68 -0.67
C MET A 234 10.82 -12.94 -1.26
N THR A 235 11.59 -12.80 -2.34
CA THR A 235 12.28 -13.91 -3.00
C THR A 235 13.28 -14.59 -2.07
N ALA A 236 14.09 -13.82 -1.33
CA ALA A 236 15.01 -14.33 -0.33
C ALA A 236 14.28 -15.09 0.79
N THR A 237 13.12 -14.59 1.22
CA THR A 237 12.25 -15.27 2.19
C THR A 237 11.74 -16.61 1.65
N VAL A 238 11.33 -16.68 0.38
CA VAL A 238 10.95 -17.94 -0.29
C VAL A 238 12.11 -18.93 -0.28
N MET A 239 13.31 -18.50 -0.67
CA MET A 239 14.49 -19.36 -0.69
C MET A 239 14.84 -19.88 0.72
N HIS A 240 14.77 -19.02 1.73
CA HIS A 240 15.03 -19.39 3.13
C HIS A 240 14.01 -20.38 3.67
N GLN A 241 12.72 -20.15 3.40
CA GLN A 241 11.63 -21.00 3.87
C GLN A 241 11.62 -22.35 3.14
N LYS A 242 11.98 -22.38 1.85
CA LYS A 242 12.15 -23.61 1.07
C LYS A 242 13.22 -24.53 1.65
N ARG A 243 14.34 -23.96 2.12
CA ARG A 243 15.40 -24.72 2.83
C ARG A 243 14.89 -25.37 4.13
N LYS A 244 13.83 -24.84 4.71
CA LYS A 244 13.16 -25.37 5.91
C LYS A 244 11.97 -26.29 5.60
N GLY A 245 11.73 -26.62 4.33
CA GLY A 245 10.62 -27.49 3.90
C GLY A 245 9.25 -26.80 3.82
N PHE A 246 9.23 -25.46 3.78
CA PHE A 246 8.01 -24.67 3.58
C PHE A 246 7.96 -24.09 2.16
N VAL A 247 6.74 -23.93 1.64
CA VAL A 247 6.46 -23.29 0.36
C VAL A 247 5.40 -22.20 0.55
N PRO A 248 5.35 -21.18 -0.33
CA PRO A 248 4.29 -20.18 -0.26
C PRO A 248 2.90 -20.82 -0.39
N ASP A 249 1.95 -20.39 0.42
CA ASP A 249 0.54 -20.79 0.28
C ASP A 249 -0.14 -20.00 -0.87
N SER A 250 -1.46 -20.17 -1.05
CA SER A 250 -2.20 -19.47 -2.11
C SER A 250 -2.12 -17.94 -2.03
N ASN A 251 -2.05 -17.34 -0.83
CA ASN A 251 -1.92 -15.89 -0.66
C ASN A 251 -0.48 -15.43 -0.94
N GLY A 252 0.51 -16.21 -0.50
CA GLY A 252 1.92 -15.95 -0.77
C GLY A 252 2.23 -16.03 -2.27
N LEU A 253 1.74 -17.08 -2.94
CA LEU A 253 1.85 -17.23 -4.39
C LEU A 253 1.16 -16.08 -5.12
N PHE A 254 -0.05 -15.70 -4.69
CA PHE A 254 -0.78 -14.56 -5.28
C PHE A 254 0.04 -13.27 -5.25
N LEU A 255 0.62 -12.92 -4.09
CA LEU A 255 1.47 -11.73 -3.95
C LEU A 255 2.74 -11.84 -4.80
N LEU A 256 3.44 -12.98 -4.76
CA LEU A 256 4.67 -13.19 -5.50
C LEU A 256 4.43 -13.11 -7.02
N CYS A 257 3.36 -13.72 -7.52
CA CYS A 257 2.96 -13.65 -8.93
C CYS A 257 2.58 -12.23 -9.33
N SER A 258 1.78 -11.53 -8.52
CA SER A 258 1.38 -10.14 -8.80
C SER A 258 2.61 -9.22 -8.89
N PHE A 259 3.56 -9.34 -7.97
CA PHE A 259 4.80 -8.58 -8.00
C PHE A 259 5.71 -9.00 -9.18
N SER A 260 5.80 -10.29 -9.49
CA SER A 260 6.62 -10.75 -10.62
C SER A 260 6.11 -10.20 -11.95
N ILE A 261 4.78 -10.20 -12.15
CA ILE A 261 4.15 -9.66 -13.36
C ILE A 261 4.32 -8.13 -13.41
N ALA A 262 4.09 -7.43 -12.29
CA ALA A 262 4.30 -5.99 -12.23
C ALA A 262 5.74 -5.59 -12.58
N LEU A 263 6.75 -6.35 -12.13
CA LEU A 263 8.14 -6.12 -12.52
C LEU A 263 8.37 -6.31 -14.03
N GLY A 264 7.74 -7.34 -14.61
CA GLY A 264 7.75 -7.55 -16.07
C GLY A 264 7.12 -6.36 -16.81
N LEU A 265 5.97 -5.87 -16.34
CA LEU A 265 5.30 -4.69 -16.90
C LEU A 265 6.17 -3.43 -16.82
N VAL A 266 6.84 -3.19 -15.69
CA VAL A 266 7.80 -2.07 -15.54
C VAL A 266 8.93 -2.21 -16.56
N THR A 267 9.46 -3.42 -16.74
CA THR A 267 10.54 -3.68 -17.70
C THR A 267 10.11 -3.36 -19.13
N VAL A 268 8.92 -3.82 -19.54
CA VAL A 268 8.35 -3.53 -20.86
C VAL A 268 8.12 -2.02 -21.03
N TRP A 269 7.54 -1.36 -20.03
CA TRP A 269 7.29 0.08 -20.04
C TRP A 269 8.57 0.90 -20.25
N VAL A 270 9.62 0.60 -19.47
CA VAL A 270 10.92 1.25 -19.58
C VAL A 270 11.57 1.00 -20.95
N ALA A 271 11.47 -0.23 -21.46
CA ALA A 271 12.03 -0.57 -22.78
C ALA A 271 11.33 0.21 -23.91
N CYS A 272 10.00 0.32 -23.86
CA CYS A 272 9.22 1.07 -24.86
C CYS A 272 9.55 2.57 -24.86
N LEU A 273 9.84 3.16 -23.70
CA LEU A 273 10.07 4.60 -23.53
C LEU A 273 11.55 4.99 -23.44
N TRP A 274 12.47 4.04 -23.69
CA TRP A 274 13.91 4.22 -23.45
C TRP A 274 14.52 5.42 -24.21
N ASN A 275 14.03 5.64 -25.43
CA ASN A 275 14.56 6.63 -26.38
C ASN A 275 13.82 7.98 -26.35
N ASP A 276 12.85 8.17 -25.46
CA ASP A 276 12.13 9.43 -25.33
C ASP A 276 13.04 10.50 -24.71
N LYS A 277 13.44 11.50 -25.50
CA LYS A 277 14.38 12.54 -25.07
C LYS A 277 13.79 13.48 -24.01
N VAL A 278 12.49 13.72 -24.03
CA VAL A 278 11.83 14.66 -23.12
C VAL A 278 11.67 13.99 -21.76
N LEU A 279 11.17 12.76 -21.73
CA LEU A 279 11.07 11.97 -20.49
C LEU A 279 12.45 11.68 -19.91
N ARG A 280 13.47 11.41 -20.74
CA ARG A 280 14.85 11.23 -20.28
C ARG A 280 15.45 12.45 -19.60
N LYS A 281 15.01 13.65 -19.99
CA LYS A 281 15.41 14.88 -19.32
C LYS A 281 14.72 15.03 -17.96
N LYS A 282 13.44 14.64 -17.85
CA LYS A 282 12.65 14.69 -16.61
C LYS A 282 13.11 13.68 -15.57
N TYR A 283 13.43 12.44 -16.00
CA TYR A 283 13.91 11.35 -15.14
C TYR A 283 15.39 11.06 -15.42
N PRO A 284 16.31 11.94 -14.97
CA PRO A 284 17.73 11.75 -15.19
C PRO A 284 18.26 10.61 -14.31
N GLY A 285 19.27 9.91 -14.82
CA GLY A 285 19.99 8.89 -14.06
C GLY A 285 19.88 7.49 -14.63
N VAL A 286 20.48 6.55 -13.90
CA VAL A 286 20.59 5.13 -14.31
C VAL A 286 19.24 4.41 -14.13
N ILE A 287 18.50 4.78 -13.09
CA ILE A 287 17.16 4.23 -12.81
C ILE A 287 16.14 5.13 -13.50
N TYR A 288 15.77 4.74 -14.73
CA TYR A 288 14.79 5.46 -15.55
C TYR A 288 13.48 4.71 -15.56
N VAL A 289 12.45 5.28 -14.92
CA VAL A 289 11.10 4.74 -14.87
C VAL A 289 10.12 5.90 -15.08
N PRO A 290 9.60 6.12 -16.30
CA PRO A 290 8.68 7.24 -16.55
C PRO A 290 7.32 7.05 -15.87
N GLU A 291 6.75 8.14 -15.36
CA GLU A 291 5.35 8.19 -14.89
C GLU A 291 4.38 8.03 -16.08
N PRO A 292 3.36 7.16 -15.97
CA PRO A 292 2.26 7.09 -16.93
C PRO A 292 1.58 8.45 -17.17
N TRP A 293 1.37 9.27 -16.15
CA TRP A 293 0.73 10.58 -16.33
C TRP A 293 1.62 11.62 -17.01
N ALA A 294 2.93 11.57 -16.80
CA ALA A 294 3.88 12.39 -17.56
C ALA A 294 3.87 12.01 -19.05
N PHE A 295 3.78 10.71 -19.37
CA PHE A 295 3.63 10.25 -20.75
C PHE A 295 2.28 10.68 -21.36
N TYR A 296 1.17 10.50 -20.62
CA TYR A 296 -0.16 10.87 -21.07
C TYR A 296 -0.27 12.37 -21.38
N THR A 297 0.20 13.22 -20.47
CA THR A 297 0.13 14.67 -20.64
C THR A 297 1.00 15.15 -21.80
N LEU A 298 2.17 14.55 -22.01
CA LEU A 298 3.10 14.95 -23.06
C LEU A 298 2.66 14.51 -24.47
N HIS A 299 2.18 13.27 -24.62
CA HIS A 299 1.98 12.67 -25.95
C HIS A 299 0.51 12.48 -26.34
N ILE A 300 -0.37 12.28 -25.35
CA ILE A 300 -1.78 11.95 -25.63
C ILE A 300 -2.66 13.19 -25.53
N LYS A 301 -2.51 13.99 -24.48
CA LYS A 301 -3.35 15.16 -24.24
C LYS A 301 -3.19 16.25 -25.31
N ASP A 302 -1.97 16.50 -25.77
CA ASP A 302 -1.67 17.53 -26.77
C ASP A 302 -1.88 17.07 -28.22
N SER A 303 -2.22 15.79 -28.43
CA SER A 303 -2.57 15.21 -29.75
C SER A 303 -4.07 15.25 -30.05
N GLN A 304 -4.88 15.85 -29.18
CA GLN A 304 -6.32 16.11 -29.33
C GLN A 304 -6.59 17.61 -29.40
#